data_AF-G7NYA5-F1
#
_entry.id   AF-G7NYA5-F1
#
_cell.length_a   1.000
_cell.length_b   1.000
_cell.length_c   1.000
_cell.angle_alpha   90.00
_cell.angle_beta   90.00
_cell.angle_gamma   90.00
#
_symmetry.space_group_name_H-M   'P 1'
#
loop_
_entity.id
_entity.type
_entity.pdbx_description
1 polymer ?
#
loop_
_entity_poly.entity_id
_entity_poly.type
_entity_poly.pdbx_seq_one_letter_code
_entity_poly.pdbx_strand_id
1 'polypeptide(L)'
;RVNSSTKLSSRTNQHLRHVEKDILIPKIMREKAKERYSEQVQDFTKCCKNSGVLIVVKCRKENSALKECLTAYYNDPAFHEECKMEYLKEREEFRKTGIPAKKRLQKVPTSM
;
A
#
# COMPACT_ATOMS: atom_id res chain seq x y z
N ARG A 1 28.88 -4.77 24.88
CA ARG A 1 29.17 -5.85 23.91
C ARG A 1 27.84 -6.28 23.29
N VAL A 2 27.46 -5.72 22.13
CA VAL A 2 26.19 -6.08 21.47
C VAL A 2 26.32 -7.50 20.91
N ASN A 3 25.46 -8.41 21.37
CA ASN A 3 25.49 -9.83 21.02
C ASN A 3 25.41 -10.03 19.50
N SER A 4 26.30 -10.86 18.95
CA SER A 4 26.36 -11.20 17.53
C SER A 4 25.02 -11.77 17.00
N SER A 5 24.24 -12.46 17.85
CA SER A 5 22.90 -12.95 17.52
C SER A 5 21.88 -11.83 17.27
N THR A 6 21.98 -10.71 17.97
CA THR A 6 21.08 -9.56 17.77
C THR A 6 21.40 -8.83 16.46
N LYS A 7 22.68 -8.79 16.08
CA LYS A 7 23.15 -8.18 14.81
C LYS A 7 22.76 -9.01 13.57
N LEU A 8 22.72 -10.34 13.71
CA LEU A 8 22.27 -11.26 12.66
C LEU A 8 20.73 -11.24 12.50
N SER A 9 19.99 -11.14 13.61
CA SER A 9 18.54 -10.91 13.61
C SER A 9 18.18 -9.58 12.93
N SER A 10 18.90 -8.49 13.21
CA SER A 10 18.60 -7.18 12.58
C SER A 10 18.84 -7.18 11.07
N ARG A 11 19.90 -7.86 10.58
CA ARG A 11 20.19 -7.95 9.13
C ARG A 11 19.20 -8.83 8.38
N THR A 12 18.76 -9.94 8.96
CA THR A 12 17.76 -10.83 8.33
C THR A 12 16.35 -10.26 8.38
N ASN A 13 16.04 -9.42 9.37
CA ASN A 13 14.77 -8.68 9.40
C ASN A 13 14.67 -7.65 8.28
N GLN A 14 15.78 -7.03 7.85
CA GLN A 14 15.80 -6.09 6.72
C GLN A 14 15.76 -6.76 5.34
N HIS A 15 16.03 -8.06 5.26
CA HIS A 15 15.93 -8.79 4.00
C HIS A 15 14.45 -9.00 3.63
N LEU A 16 14.07 -8.45 2.47
CA LEU A 16 12.72 -8.56 1.90
C LEU A 16 12.70 -9.70 0.88
N ARG A 17 11.72 -10.59 1.02
CA ARG A 17 11.40 -11.60 0.01
C ARG A 17 10.74 -10.95 -1.21
N HIS A 18 10.76 -11.62 -2.35
CA HIS A 18 10.11 -11.15 -3.59
C HIS A 18 8.64 -10.74 -3.37
N VAL A 19 7.87 -11.59 -2.67
CA VAL A 19 6.48 -11.28 -2.29
C VAL A 19 6.35 -10.03 -1.41
N GLU A 20 7.32 -9.79 -0.53
CA GLU A 20 7.30 -8.64 0.39
C GLU A 20 7.59 -7.35 -0.37
N LYS A 21 8.60 -7.40 -1.25
CA LYS A 21 9.04 -6.29 -2.10
C LYS A 21 8.01 -5.92 -3.16
N ASP A 22 7.45 -6.90 -3.87
CA ASP A 22 6.69 -6.65 -5.10
C ASP A 22 5.17 -6.73 -4.89
N ILE A 23 4.71 -7.24 -3.74
CA ILE A 23 3.27 -7.36 -3.45
C ILE A 23 2.90 -6.68 -2.14
N LEU A 24 3.55 -7.02 -1.01
CA LEU A 24 3.09 -6.55 0.31
C LEU A 24 3.36 -5.06 0.56
N ILE A 25 4.59 -4.59 0.30
CA ILE A 25 4.92 -3.17 0.44
C ILE A 25 4.11 -2.32 -0.56
N PRO A 26 4.02 -2.67 -1.86
CA PRO A 26 3.15 -1.98 -2.81
C PRO A 26 1.67 -1.96 -2.39
N LYS A 27 1.18 -3.01 -1.72
CA LYS A 27 -0.18 -3.02 -1.17
C LYS A 27 -0.34 -1.98 -0.06
N ILE A 28 0.61 -1.90 0.87
CA ILE A 28 0.61 -0.90 1.95
C ILE A 28 0.67 0.51 1.37
N MET A 29 1.57 0.75 0.40
CA MET A 29 1.68 2.02 -0.32
C MET A 29 0.35 2.43 -0.95
N ARG A 30 -0.32 1.50 -1.65
CA ARG A 30 -1.60 1.78 -2.30
C ARG A 30 -2.69 2.15 -1.30
N GLU A 31 -2.82 1.42 -0.20
CA GLU A 31 -3.85 1.71 0.81
C GLU A 31 -3.58 3.04 1.52
N LYS A 32 -2.33 3.33 1.88
CA LYS A 32 -1.96 4.67 2.40
C LYS A 32 -2.21 5.78 1.40
N ALA A 33 -1.87 5.59 0.13
CA ALA A 33 -2.09 6.60 -0.91
C ALA A 33 -3.58 6.92 -1.09
N LYS A 34 -4.45 5.90 -1.00
CA LYS A 34 -5.91 6.11 -1.02
C LYS A 34 -6.40 6.90 0.19
N GLU A 35 -5.86 6.66 1.38
CA GLU A 35 -6.21 7.44 2.58
C GLU A 35 -5.79 8.91 2.43
N ARG A 36 -4.62 9.18 1.82
CA ARG A 36 -4.12 10.53 1.57
C ARG A 36 -4.93 11.30 0.52
N TYR A 37 -5.50 10.60 -0.47
CA TYR A 37 -6.28 11.18 -1.56
C TYR A 37 -7.76 10.78 -1.52
N SER A 38 -8.36 10.90 -0.34
CA SER A 38 -9.77 10.60 -0.15
C SER A 38 -10.67 11.44 -1.07
N GLU A 39 -10.27 12.66 -1.42
CA GLU A 39 -11.00 13.55 -2.34
C GLU A 39 -11.02 13.04 -3.79
N GLN A 40 -9.86 12.76 -4.40
CA GLN A 40 -9.80 12.24 -5.78
C GLN A 40 -10.45 10.86 -5.88
N VAL A 41 -10.35 10.04 -4.84
CA VAL A 41 -11.06 8.76 -4.74
C VAL A 41 -12.57 8.99 -4.66
N GLN A 42 -13.03 9.99 -3.91
CA GLN A 42 -14.44 10.35 -3.81
C GLN A 42 -15.00 10.89 -5.13
N ASP A 43 -14.27 11.76 -5.82
CA ASP A 43 -14.68 12.31 -7.11
C ASP A 43 -14.79 11.22 -8.17
N PHE A 44 -13.79 10.34 -8.25
CA PHE A 44 -13.85 9.18 -9.13
C PHE A 44 -15.02 8.26 -8.76
N THR A 45 -15.23 7.97 -7.47
CA THR A 45 -16.35 7.14 -6.99
C THR A 45 -17.70 7.75 -7.32
N LYS A 46 -17.84 9.08 -7.17
CA LYS A 46 -19.05 9.83 -7.50
C LYS A 46 -19.33 9.79 -8.99
N CYS A 47 -18.30 9.99 -9.82
CA CYS A 47 -18.43 9.84 -11.26
C CYS A 47 -18.84 8.42 -11.65
N CYS A 48 -18.25 7.40 -11.01
CA CYS A 48 -18.56 5.99 -11.27
C CYS A 48 -20.05 5.69 -11.00
N LYS A 49 -20.56 6.12 -9.85
CA LYS A 49 -21.97 5.96 -9.47
C LYS A 49 -22.92 6.64 -10.46
N ASN A 50 -22.56 7.81 -10.98
CA ASN A 50 -23.41 8.58 -11.89
C ASN A 50 -23.33 8.11 -13.35
N SER A 51 -22.27 7.41 -13.74
CA SER A 51 -21.98 7.09 -15.14
C SER A 51 -22.48 5.70 -15.58
N GLY A 52 -22.78 4.80 -14.65
CA GLY A 52 -23.32 3.47 -14.95
C GLY A 52 -22.40 2.66 -15.87
N VAL A 53 -22.89 2.20 -17.01
CA VAL A 53 -22.09 1.40 -17.96
C VAL A 53 -21.06 2.26 -18.73
N LEU A 54 -21.21 3.59 -18.72
CA LEU A 54 -20.39 4.52 -19.51
C LEU A 54 -19.19 5.11 -18.74
N ILE A 55 -18.79 4.50 -17.61
CA ILE A 55 -17.70 4.98 -16.73
C ILE A 55 -16.40 5.24 -17.49
N VAL A 56 -15.98 4.32 -18.37
CA VAL A 56 -14.71 4.41 -19.10
C VAL A 56 -14.66 5.60 -20.07
N VAL A 57 -15.83 6.11 -20.48
CA VAL A 57 -15.94 7.28 -21.36
C VAL A 57 -16.14 8.55 -20.54
N LYS A 58 -17.07 8.53 -19.57
CA LYS A 58 -17.48 9.72 -18.81
C LYS A 58 -16.50 10.10 -17.71
N CYS A 59 -15.84 9.14 -17.06
CA CYS A 59 -14.97 9.37 -15.90
C CYS A 59 -13.48 9.42 -16.25
N ARG A 60 -13.12 9.73 -17.51
CA ARG A 60 -11.71 9.75 -17.93
C ARG A 60 -10.89 10.80 -17.20
N LYS A 61 -11.49 11.95 -16.92
CA LYS A 61 -10.83 13.06 -16.22
C LYS A 61 -10.50 12.68 -14.79
N GLU A 62 -11.49 12.21 -14.04
CA GLU A 62 -11.38 11.77 -12.65
C GLU A 62 -10.42 10.59 -12.53
N ASN A 63 -10.47 9.64 -13.47
CA ASN A 63 -9.53 8.51 -13.51
C ASN A 63 -8.09 8.95 -13.77
N SER A 64 -7.88 9.95 -14.65
CA SER A 64 -6.53 10.46 -14.94
C SER A 64 -5.95 11.18 -13.74
N ALA A 65 -6.74 12.05 -13.10
CA ALA A 65 -6.33 12.71 -11.86
C ALA A 65 -6.00 11.72 -10.74
N LEU A 66 -6.85 10.71 -10.54
CA LEU A 66 -6.60 9.65 -9.56
C LEU A 66 -5.32 8.86 -9.89
N LYS A 67 -5.08 8.53 -11.16
CA LYS A 67 -3.86 7.84 -11.59
C LYS A 67 -2.60 8.67 -11.39
N GLU A 68 -2.63 9.95 -11.72
CA GLU A 68 -1.51 10.87 -11.53
C GLU A 68 -1.12 10.95 -10.05
N CYS A 69 -2.11 11.13 -9.17
CA CYS A 69 -1.91 11.13 -7.72
C CYS A 69 -1.27 9.82 -7.21
N LEU A 70 -1.81 8.67 -7.61
CA LEU A 70 -1.27 7.37 -7.19
C LEU A 70 0.15 7.13 -7.73
N THR A 71 0.42 7.57 -8.95
CA THR A 71 1.73 7.41 -9.61
C THR A 71 2.80 8.25 -8.93
N ALA A 72 2.45 9.48 -8.51
CA ALA A 72 3.37 10.35 -7.77
C ALA A 72 3.90 9.68 -6.50
N TYR A 73 3.04 9.03 -5.73
CA TYR A 73 3.43 8.33 -4.49
C TYR A 73 4.15 7.02 -4.76
N TYR A 74 3.79 6.32 -5.83
CA TYR A 74 4.50 5.09 -6.20
C TYR A 74 5.97 5.37 -6.54
N ASN A 75 6.24 6.53 -7.13
CA ASN A 75 7.57 6.97 -7.51
C ASN A 75 8.31 7.74 -6.39
N ASP A 76 7.68 7.99 -5.25
CA ASP A 76 8.30 8.68 -4.13
C ASP A 76 9.14 7.70 -3.28
N PRO A 77 10.48 7.82 -3.28
CA PRO A 77 11.35 6.93 -2.52
C PRO A 77 11.18 7.11 -1.00
N ALA A 78 10.82 8.31 -0.53
CA ALA A 78 10.60 8.55 0.89
C ALA A 78 9.33 7.81 1.37
N PHE A 79 8.26 7.88 0.57
CA PHE A 79 7.03 7.15 0.84
C PHE A 79 7.21 5.63 0.78
N HIS A 80 8.01 5.14 -0.17
CA HIS A 80 8.35 3.72 -0.25
C HIS A 80 9.08 3.24 1.03
N GLU A 81 10.09 3.97 1.49
CA GLU A 81 10.81 3.60 2.71
C GLU A 81 9.91 3.69 3.96
N GLU A 82 9.01 4.67 4.05
CA GLU A 82 8.01 4.74 5.14
C GLU A 82 7.14 3.47 5.17
N CYS A 83 6.59 3.07 4.02
CA CYS A 83 5.74 1.88 3.90
C CYS A 83 6.51 0.58 4.17
N LYS A 84 7.78 0.52 3.76
CA LYS A 84 8.68 -0.59 4.06
C LYS A 84 8.96 -0.71 5.55
N MET A 85 9.18 0.40 6.25
CA MET A 85 9.39 0.39 7.70
C MET A 85 8.14 -0.08 8.45
N GLU A 86 6.95 0.35 8.03
CA GLU A 86 5.68 -0.14 8.58
C GLU A 86 5.53 -1.65 8.36
N TYR A 87 5.80 -2.13 7.14
CA TYR A 87 5.78 -3.57 6.84
C TYR A 87 6.73 -4.37 7.75
N LEU A 88 7.95 -3.90 7.94
CA LEU A 88 8.94 -4.57 8.78
C LEU A 88 8.50 -4.63 10.25
N LYS A 89 7.86 -3.57 10.76
CA LYS A 89 7.29 -3.54 12.10
C LYS A 89 6.15 -4.54 12.25
N GLU A 90 5.19 -4.56 11.31
CA GLU A 90 4.10 -5.54 11.32
C GLU A 90 4.61 -6.98 11.25
N ARG A 91 5.65 -7.22 10.44
CA ARG A 91 6.29 -8.53 10.32
C ARG A 91 6.96 -8.96 11.62
N GLU A 92 7.62 -8.04 12.32
CA GLU A 92 8.22 -8.31 13.63
C GLU A 92 7.15 -8.63 14.68
N GLU A 93 6.08 -7.85 14.72
CA GLU A 93 4.93 -8.09 15.61
C GLU A 93 4.27 -9.45 15.33
N PHE A 94 4.10 -9.81 14.06
CA PHE A 94 3.60 -11.13 13.67
C PHE A 94 4.53 -12.25 14.11
N ARG A 95 5.86 -12.07 13.99
CA ARG A 95 6.85 -13.06 14.47
C ARG A 95 6.82 -13.22 15.99
N LYS A 96 6.54 -12.15 16.75
CA LYS A 96 6.47 -12.18 18.21
C LYS A 96 5.15 -12.76 18.74
N THR A 97 4.04 -12.41 18.11
CA THR A 97 2.69 -12.67 18.64
C THR A 97 1.92 -13.74 17.88
N GLY A 98 2.31 -14.04 16.64
CA GLY A 98 1.55 -14.90 15.73
C GLY A 98 0.26 -14.26 15.18
N ILE A 99 -0.08 -13.03 15.58
CA ILE A 99 -1.33 -12.37 15.21
C ILE A 99 -1.11 -11.50 13.96
N PRO A 100 -1.82 -11.75 12.85
CA PRO A 100 -1.69 -10.96 11.63
C PRO A 100 -2.25 -9.54 11.82
N ALA A 101 -1.54 -8.53 11.32
CA ALA A 101 -2.06 -7.17 11.25
C ALA A 101 -3.38 -7.16 10.47
N LYS A 102 -4.45 -6.64 11.08
CA LYS A 102 -5.84 -6.65 10.55
C LYS A 102 -5.94 -6.10 9.11
N LYS A 103 -5.01 -5.23 8.70
CA LYS A 103 -4.92 -4.64 7.36
C LYS A 103 -4.56 -5.65 6.25
N ARG A 104 -3.93 -6.80 6.54
CA ARG A 104 -3.61 -7.82 5.51
C ARG A 104 -4.87 -8.48 4.92
N LEU A 105 -5.92 -8.64 5.72
CA LEU A 105 -7.13 -9.42 5.40
C LEU A 105 -8.19 -8.65 4.62
N GLN A 106 -8.09 -7.33 4.50
CA GLN A 106 -8.91 -6.62 3.53
C GLN A 106 -8.42 -7.05 2.14
N LYS A 107 -9.18 -7.98 1.53
CA LYS A 107 -9.16 -8.18 0.08
C LYS A 107 -9.20 -6.78 -0.50
N VAL A 108 -8.24 -6.46 -1.38
CA VAL A 108 -8.37 -5.28 -2.24
C VAL A 108 -9.78 -5.41 -2.81
N PRO A 109 -10.69 -4.43 -2.62
CA PRO A 109 -11.94 -4.50 -3.32
C PRO A 109 -11.54 -4.55 -4.79
N THR A 110 -11.75 -5.71 -5.42
CA THR A 110 -11.74 -5.82 -6.87
C THR A 110 -12.99 -5.06 -7.31
N SER A 111 -12.92 -3.73 -7.26
CA SER A 111 -13.88 -2.89 -7.95
C SER A 111 -13.58 -3.12 -9.42
N MET A 112 -14.37 -4.01 -10.02
CA MET A 112 -14.73 -3.91 -11.43
C MET A 112 -15.57 -2.66 -11.62
#